data_AF-A0A0K2TP49-F1
#
_entry.id   AF-A0A0K2TP49-F1
#
_cell.length_a   1.000
_cell.length_b   1.000
_cell.length_c   1.000
_cell.angle_alpha   90.00
_cell.angle_beta   90.00
_cell.angle_gamma   90.00
#
_symmetry.space_group_name_H-M   'P 1'
#
loop_
_entity.id
_entity.type
_entity.pdbx_description
1 polymer ?
#
loop_
_entity_poly.entity_id
_entity_poly.type
_entity_poly.pdbx_seq_one_letter_code
_entity_poly.pdbx_strand_id
1 'polypeptide(L)'
;MDENEDFVGEKTSVKMDESEREVKESETEVEESERGVDVEKEAVRLSVKVEKSEREVDIEKQAIRLSGMKNKLRRVEAYKKLKRLKKAERKKRQDERKKESEALGEEAPPKLVPRTIENTREYDETTVKDTPMEETTTNDDENAEVQWDILNDEFKTYFDKSYVPKVIITSGDNPHTRTITFMKELSRMIPNAELFWRNRSAMKKMIEDGKERGYTDVVVINENNRKPNGMVVSHLPDGPTAHFKLSNVKATKEMKVILNKI
;
A
#
# COMPACT_ATOMS: atom_id res chain seq x y z
N MET A 1 -26.81 16.72 -60.32
CA MET A 1 -27.06 15.29 -60.41
C MET A 1 -25.71 14.65 -60.31
N ASP A 2 -25.56 13.97 -59.19
CA ASP A 2 -24.38 13.30 -58.65
C ASP A 2 -23.79 12.28 -59.62
N GLU A 3 -22.49 12.00 -59.52
CA GLU A 3 -22.01 10.70 -59.02
C GLU A 3 -20.47 10.58 -59.06
N ASN A 4 -19.94 10.46 -57.85
CA ASN A 4 -18.70 9.88 -57.33
C ASN A 4 -17.61 9.31 -58.26
N GLU A 5 -16.38 9.74 -57.95
CA GLU A 5 -15.11 9.14 -58.35
C GLU A 5 -14.82 7.87 -57.52
N ASP A 6 -14.66 6.72 -58.19
CA ASP A 6 -14.17 5.48 -57.59
C ASP A 6 -12.65 5.35 -57.77
N PHE A 7 -11.95 5.52 -56.64
CA PHE A 7 -10.51 5.31 -56.45
C PHE A 7 -10.19 3.80 -56.42
N VAL A 8 -9.52 3.29 -57.45
CA VAL A 8 -9.06 1.89 -57.54
C VAL A 8 -7.73 1.75 -56.79
N GLY A 9 -7.78 1.17 -55.59
CA GLY A 9 -6.62 0.89 -54.76
C GLY A 9 -5.73 -0.24 -55.32
N GLU A 10 -4.48 0.11 -55.60
CA GLU A 10 -3.38 -0.79 -55.94
C GLU A 10 -2.99 -1.63 -54.70
N LYS A 11 -2.97 -2.97 -54.84
CA LYS A 11 -2.59 -3.88 -53.77
C LYS A 11 -1.07 -3.85 -53.58
N THR A 12 -0.57 -2.99 -52.71
CA THR A 12 0.78 -3.09 -52.16
C THR A 12 0.82 -4.19 -51.09
N SER A 13 1.42 -5.34 -51.42
CA SER A 13 1.76 -6.36 -50.43
C SER A 13 2.92 -5.85 -49.58
N VAL A 14 2.62 -5.30 -48.40
CA VAL A 14 3.64 -4.98 -47.39
C VAL A 14 4.18 -6.31 -46.85
N LYS A 15 5.45 -6.60 -47.13
CA LYS A 15 6.18 -7.69 -46.47
C LYS A 15 6.43 -7.26 -45.03
N MET A 16 5.77 -7.91 -44.07
CA MET A 16 6.08 -7.77 -42.64
C MET A 16 7.55 -8.14 -42.38
N ASP A 17 8.24 -7.27 -41.64
CA ASP A 17 9.63 -7.43 -41.22
C ASP A 17 9.76 -8.59 -40.23
N GLU A 18 10.93 -9.25 -40.17
CA GLU A 18 11.13 -10.46 -39.35
C GLU A 18 10.96 -10.15 -37.85
N SER A 19 11.31 -8.95 -37.41
CA SER A 19 11.12 -8.47 -36.04
C SER A 19 9.65 -8.30 -35.65
N GLU A 20 8.80 -7.84 -36.57
CA GLU A 20 7.36 -7.71 -36.32
C GLU A 20 6.65 -9.07 -36.23
N ARG A 21 7.21 -10.10 -36.87
CA ARG A 21 6.72 -11.48 -36.75
C ARG A 21 7.10 -12.09 -35.41
N GLU A 22 8.33 -11.89 -34.95
CA GLU A 22 8.80 -12.36 -33.64
C GLU A 22 8.01 -11.72 -32.49
N VAL A 23 7.72 -10.42 -32.56
CA VAL A 23 6.88 -9.75 -31.55
C VAL A 23 5.47 -10.31 -31.56
N LYS A 24 4.88 -10.54 -32.74
CA LYS A 24 3.52 -11.08 -32.85
C LYS A 24 3.42 -12.55 -32.42
N GLU A 25 4.44 -13.36 -32.70
CA GLU A 25 4.55 -14.73 -32.18
C GLU A 25 4.65 -14.73 -30.66
N SER A 26 5.47 -13.82 -30.08
CA SER A 26 5.57 -13.67 -28.62
C SER A 26 4.28 -13.19 -27.96
N GLU A 27 3.53 -12.27 -28.58
CA GLU A 27 2.22 -11.82 -28.08
C GLU A 27 1.19 -12.94 -28.12
N THR A 28 1.20 -13.78 -29.17
CA THR A 28 0.32 -14.95 -29.24
C THR A 28 0.69 -16.04 -28.23
N GLU A 29 1.98 -16.24 -27.95
CA GLU A 29 2.44 -17.18 -26.91
C GLU A 29 2.08 -16.69 -25.51
N VAL A 30 2.19 -15.38 -25.25
CA VAL A 30 1.76 -14.77 -23.98
C VAL A 30 0.25 -14.91 -23.81
N GLU A 31 -0.56 -14.61 -24.83
CA GLU A 31 -2.02 -14.79 -24.75
C GLU A 31 -2.46 -16.26 -24.59
N GLU A 32 -1.77 -17.22 -25.24
CA GLU A 32 -2.04 -18.65 -25.06
C GLU A 32 -1.63 -19.14 -23.66
N SER A 33 -0.53 -18.59 -23.11
CA SER A 33 -0.10 -18.88 -21.74
C SER A 33 -1.06 -18.33 -20.69
N GLU A 34 -1.57 -17.11 -20.88
CA GLU A 34 -2.55 -16.49 -19.97
C GLU A 34 -3.89 -17.22 -20.02
N ARG A 35 -4.36 -17.59 -21.23
CA ARG A 35 -5.56 -18.43 -21.40
C ARG A 35 -5.39 -19.82 -20.81
N GLY A 36 -4.20 -20.42 -20.91
CA GLY A 36 -3.88 -21.73 -20.30
C GLY A 36 -3.91 -21.68 -18.77
N VAL A 37 -3.35 -20.62 -18.18
CA VAL A 37 -3.34 -20.40 -16.73
C VAL A 37 -4.75 -20.15 -16.19
N ASP A 38 -5.62 -19.47 -16.93
CA ASP A 38 -7.01 -19.24 -16.52
C ASP A 38 -7.89 -20.49 -16.65
N VAL A 39 -7.67 -21.32 -17.66
CA VAL A 39 -8.35 -22.63 -17.81
C VAL A 39 -7.90 -23.60 -16.72
N GLU A 40 -6.61 -23.62 -16.36
CA GLU A 40 -6.10 -24.42 -15.23
C GLU A 40 -6.62 -23.90 -13.89
N LYS A 41 -6.66 -22.58 -13.67
CA LYS A 41 -7.26 -21.99 -12.45
C LYS A 41 -8.77 -22.26 -12.36
N GLU A 42 -9.48 -22.28 -13.48
CA GLU A 42 -10.91 -22.62 -13.56
C GLU A 42 -11.15 -24.13 -13.34
N ALA A 43 -10.30 -24.99 -13.90
CA ALA A 43 -10.32 -26.45 -13.68
C ALA A 43 -9.95 -26.84 -12.24
N VAL A 44 -9.03 -26.12 -11.60
CA VAL A 44 -8.72 -26.26 -10.16
C VAL A 44 -9.87 -25.73 -9.29
N ARG A 45 -10.59 -24.69 -9.75
CA ARG A 45 -11.83 -24.22 -9.10
C ARG A 45 -12.98 -25.22 -9.22
N LEU A 46 -13.09 -25.93 -10.34
CA LEU A 46 -14.13 -26.94 -10.58
C LEU A 46 -13.85 -28.28 -9.88
N SER A 47 -12.57 -28.67 -9.74
CA SER A 47 -12.16 -29.95 -9.16
C SER A 47 -12.19 -30.01 -7.62
N VAL A 48 -12.40 -28.88 -6.94
CA VAL A 48 -12.64 -28.81 -5.49
C VAL A 48 -14.11 -28.46 -5.19
N LYS A 49 -15.05 -29.20 -5.79
CA LYS A 49 -16.41 -29.31 -5.23
C LYS A 49 -16.34 -30.24 -4.01
N VAL A 50 -15.94 -29.71 -2.87
CA VAL A 50 -16.11 -30.41 -1.59
C VAL A 50 -17.60 -30.62 -1.40
N GLU A 51 -18.06 -31.87 -1.44
CA GLU A 51 -19.44 -32.21 -1.13
C GLU A 51 -19.78 -31.65 0.25
N LYS A 52 -20.77 -30.74 0.29
CA LYS A 52 -21.20 -30.13 1.55
C LYS A 52 -21.79 -31.21 2.44
N SER A 53 -21.37 -31.25 3.70
CA SER A 53 -21.92 -32.22 4.64
C SER A 53 -23.43 -32.00 4.83
N GLU A 54 -24.20 -33.06 5.15
CA GLU A 54 -25.65 -32.97 5.35
C GLU A 54 -26.04 -31.87 6.36
N ARG A 55 -25.21 -31.67 7.38
CA ARG A 55 -25.38 -30.64 8.41
C ARG A 55 -25.21 -29.22 7.86
N GLU A 56 -24.28 -29.01 6.94
CA GLU A 56 -24.07 -27.72 6.27
C GLU A 56 -25.27 -27.37 5.37
N VAL A 57 -25.80 -28.36 4.65
CA VAL A 57 -26.99 -28.21 3.81
C VAL A 57 -28.21 -27.83 4.67
N ASP A 58 -28.38 -28.45 5.83
CA ASP A 58 -29.45 -28.12 6.77
C ASP A 58 -29.30 -26.73 7.39
N ILE A 59 -28.06 -26.31 7.68
CA ILE A 59 -27.74 -24.97 8.17
C ILE A 59 -28.03 -23.91 7.10
N GLU A 60 -27.77 -24.19 5.82
CA GLU A 60 -28.12 -23.31 4.70
C GLU A 60 -29.65 -23.19 4.52
N LYS A 61 -30.38 -24.31 4.55
CA LYS A 61 -31.85 -24.32 4.50
C LYS A 61 -32.46 -23.54 5.67
N GLN A 62 -31.92 -23.69 6.87
CA GLN A 62 -32.33 -22.90 8.03
C GLN A 62 -32.06 -21.41 7.81
N ALA A 63 -30.90 -21.02 7.26
CA ALA A 63 -30.58 -19.63 6.97
C ALA A 63 -31.59 -18.97 6.00
N ILE A 64 -31.97 -19.68 4.93
CA ILE A 64 -32.97 -19.23 3.95
C ILE A 64 -34.34 -19.04 4.65
N ARG A 65 -34.73 -20.00 5.50
CA ARG A 65 -35.98 -19.93 6.28
C ARG A 65 -36.02 -18.74 7.26
N LEU A 66 -34.87 -18.35 7.81
CA LEU A 66 -34.77 -17.17 8.70
C LEU A 66 -35.02 -15.85 7.94
N SER A 67 -34.56 -15.74 6.70
CA SER A 67 -34.74 -14.53 5.87
C SER A 67 -36.23 -14.24 5.64
N GLY A 68 -37.03 -15.28 5.40
CA GLY A 68 -38.48 -15.16 5.19
C GLY A 68 -39.32 -14.93 6.46
N MET A 69 -38.75 -15.01 7.67
CA MET A 69 -39.52 -14.93 8.91
C MET A 69 -39.86 -13.49 9.27
N LYS A 70 -41.12 -13.03 9.13
CA LYS A 70 -41.52 -11.62 9.40
C LYS A 70 -41.35 -11.15 10.86
N ASN A 71 -41.53 -12.04 11.85
CA ASN A 71 -41.44 -11.68 13.27
C ASN A 71 -39.99 -11.48 13.73
N LYS A 72 -39.63 -10.25 14.15
CA LYS A 72 -38.27 -9.86 14.57
C LYS A 72 -37.75 -10.68 15.77
N LEU A 73 -38.57 -10.88 16.82
CA LEU A 73 -38.14 -11.57 18.04
C LEU A 73 -37.76 -13.03 17.74
N ARG A 74 -38.66 -13.73 17.03
CA ARG A 74 -38.43 -15.12 16.61
C ARG A 74 -37.25 -15.23 15.63
N ARG A 75 -37.10 -14.26 14.71
CA ARG A 75 -35.99 -14.22 13.74
C ARG A 75 -34.64 -14.07 14.43
N VAL A 76 -34.54 -13.17 15.41
CA VAL A 76 -33.29 -12.94 16.18
C VAL A 76 -32.93 -14.18 17.01
N GLU A 77 -33.90 -14.82 17.66
CA GLU A 77 -33.66 -16.04 18.43
C GLU A 77 -33.17 -17.19 17.54
N ALA A 78 -33.85 -17.40 16.40
CA ALA A 78 -33.45 -18.38 15.41
C ALA A 78 -32.04 -18.08 14.84
N TYR A 79 -31.71 -16.80 14.60
CA TYR A 79 -30.39 -16.38 14.13
C TYR A 79 -29.30 -16.68 15.15
N LYS A 80 -29.55 -16.43 16.43
CA LYS A 80 -28.60 -16.77 17.51
C LYS A 80 -28.35 -18.28 17.57
N LYS A 81 -29.39 -19.11 17.43
CA LYS A 81 -29.27 -20.58 17.37
C LYS A 81 -28.44 -21.02 16.15
N LEU A 82 -28.75 -20.48 14.97
CA LEU A 82 -28.01 -20.75 13.73
C LEU A 82 -26.53 -20.33 13.84
N LYS A 83 -26.23 -19.16 14.41
CA LYS A 83 -24.86 -18.69 14.64
C LYS A 83 -24.06 -19.62 15.56
N ARG A 84 -24.71 -20.20 16.58
CA ARG A 84 -24.09 -21.19 17.48
C ARG A 84 -23.78 -22.50 16.74
N LEU A 85 -24.72 -23.00 15.94
CA LEU A 85 -24.54 -24.20 15.12
C LEU A 85 -23.38 -24.02 14.13
N LYS A 86 -23.38 -22.92 13.36
CA LYS A 86 -22.29 -22.57 12.44
C LYS A 86 -20.93 -22.47 13.14
N LYS A 87 -20.87 -21.90 14.35
CA LYS A 87 -19.61 -21.80 15.12
C LYS A 87 -19.12 -23.19 15.57
N ALA A 88 -20.03 -24.06 16.03
CA ALA A 88 -19.69 -25.40 16.49
C ALA A 88 -19.20 -26.28 15.33
N GLU A 89 -19.87 -26.22 14.17
CA GLU A 89 -19.48 -26.93 12.96
C GLU A 89 -18.12 -26.44 12.42
N ARG A 90 -17.92 -25.11 12.35
CA ARG A 90 -16.61 -24.54 11.98
C ARG A 90 -15.49 -25.03 12.89
N LYS A 91 -15.74 -25.15 14.20
CA LYS A 91 -14.75 -25.67 15.16
C LYS A 91 -14.46 -27.14 14.90
N LYS A 92 -15.49 -27.98 14.71
CA LYS A 92 -15.30 -29.41 14.38
C LYS A 92 -14.45 -29.60 13.13
N ARG A 93 -14.74 -28.84 12.07
CA ARG A 93 -13.95 -28.86 10.82
C ARG A 93 -12.49 -28.41 11.04
N GLN A 94 -12.25 -27.43 11.90
CA GLN A 94 -10.89 -27.01 12.25
C GLN A 94 -10.15 -28.11 13.02
N ASP A 95 -10.82 -28.77 13.96
CA ASP A 95 -10.26 -29.86 14.75
C ASP A 95 -9.97 -31.10 13.88
N GLU A 96 -10.86 -31.43 12.93
CA GLU A 96 -10.68 -32.51 11.94
C GLU A 96 -9.49 -32.24 11.02
N ARG A 97 -9.43 -31.04 10.39
CA ARG A 97 -8.29 -30.65 9.55
C ARG A 97 -6.96 -30.67 10.32
N LYS A 98 -6.99 -30.30 11.61
CA LYS A 98 -5.80 -30.32 12.47
C LYS A 98 -5.33 -31.76 12.68
N LYS A 99 -6.24 -32.68 13.01
CA LYS A 99 -5.91 -34.12 13.18
C LYS A 99 -5.37 -34.74 11.89
N GLU A 100 -5.96 -34.42 10.74
CA GLU A 100 -5.47 -34.87 9.43
C GLU A 100 -4.06 -34.33 9.15
N SER A 101 -3.79 -33.05 9.43
CA SER A 101 -2.46 -32.47 9.26
C SER A 101 -1.41 -33.05 10.22
N GLU A 102 -1.82 -33.39 11.45
CA GLU A 102 -0.94 -34.06 12.42
C GLU A 102 -0.64 -35.51 12.02
N ALA A 103 -1.57 -36.18 11.34
CA ALA A 103 -1.41 -37.55 10.86
C ALA A 103 -0.54 -37.64 9.59
N LEU A 104 -0.68 -36.70 8.65
CA LEU A 104 0.10 -36.68 7.40
C LEU A 104 1.49 -36.03 7.55
N GLY A 105 1.74 -35.25 8.60
CA GLY A 105 3.05 -34.64 8.85
C GLY A 105 3.52 -33.75 7.70
N GLU A 106 4.57 -34.18 6.99
CA GLU A 106 5.18 -33.45 5.86
C GLU A 106 4.33 -33.52 4.57
N GLU A 107 3.48 -34.53 4.40
CA GLU A 107 2.55 -34.65 3.27
C GLU A 107 1.24 -33.86 3.48
N ALA A 108 1.13 -33.13 4.58
CA ALA A 108 -0.09 -32.40 4.93
C ALA A 108 -0.36 -31.27 3.91
N PRO A 109 -1.63 -31.08 3.49
CA PRO A 109 -1.97 -30.00 2.58
C PRO A 109 -1.65 -28.65 3.22
N PRO A 110 -1.06 -27.72 2.46
CA PRO A 110 -0.61 -26.44 2.99
C PRO A 110 -1.75 -25.66 3.62
N LYS A 111 -1.43 -24.87 4.65
CA LYS A 111 -2.41 -23.99 5.30
C LYS A 111 -2.92 -22.96 4.28
N LEU A 112 -4.23 -22.79 4.23
CA LEU A 112 -4.84 -21.77 3.38
C LEU A 112 -4.45 -20.39 3.91
N VAL A 113 -3.72 -19.63 3.12
CA VAL A 113 -3.34 -18.25 3.45
C VAL A 113 -4.59 -17.36 3.32
N PRO A 114 -4.91 -16.52 4.33
CA PRO A 114 -6.04 -15.62 4.23
C PRO A 114 -5.80 -14.57 3.13
N ARG A 115 -6.86 -14.21 2.42
CA ARG A 115 -6.86 -13.05 1.51
C ARG A 115 -6.90 -11.76 2.33
N THR A 116 -5.74 -11.14 2.51
CA THR A 116 -5.57 -9.81 3.13
C THR A 116 -5.40 -8.76 2.04
N ILE A 117 -5.67 -7.48 2.36
CA ILE A 117 -5.52 -6.36 1.41
C ILE A 117 -4.10 -6.31 0.84
N GLU A 118 -3.08 -6.58 1.67
CA GLU A 118 -1.67 -6.63 1.25
C GLU A 118 -1.39 -7.79 0.27
N ASN A 119 -1.92 -8.99 0.54
CA ASN A 119 -1.72 -10.18 -0.32
C ASN A 119 -2.45 -10.03 -1.67
N THR A 120 -3.51 -9.23 -1.73
CA THR A 120 -4.28 -9.00 -2.95
C THR A 120 -4.05 -7.62 -3.53
N ARG A 121 -2.91 -6.97 -3.21
CA ARG A 121 -2.56 -5.68 -3.81
C ARG A 121 -2.29 -5.89 -5.29
N GLU A 122 -2.88 -5.04 -6.12
CA GLU A 122 -2.61 -5.01 -7.55
C GLU A 122 -1.14 -4.64 -7.77
N TYR A 123 -0.48 -5.34 -8.69
CA TYR A 123 0.91 -5.02 -9.02
C TYR A 123 0.98 -3.65 -9.68
N ASP A 124 1.92 -2.83 -9.22
CA ASP A 124 2.20 -1.50 -9.74
C ASP A 124 3.66 -1.49 -10.18
N GLU A 125 3.92 -1.08 -11.43
CA GLU A 125 5.25 -1.04 -12.06
C GLU A 125 6.25 -0.22 -11.23
N THR A 126 5.78 0.80 -10.51
CA THR A 126 6.62 1.66 -9.65
C THR A 126 6.94 1.04 -8.29
N THR A 127 6.46 -0.17 -8.01
CA THR A 127 6.71 -0.84 -6.73
C THR A 127 8.15 -1.36 -6.68
N VAL A 128 8.98 -0.74 -5.84
CA VAL A 128 10.31 -1.25 -5.53
C VAL A 128 10.16 -2.57 -4.78
N LYS A 129 10.68 -3.66 -5.37
CA LYS A 129 10.76 -4.96 -4.70
C LYS A 129 11.95 -4.93 -3.76
N ASP A 130 11.70 -5.08 -2.46
CA ASP A 130 12.76 -5.28 -1.47
C ASP A 130 13.36 -6.69 -1.64
N THR A 131 14.12 -6.92 -2.72
CA THR A 131 14.88 -8.16 -2.87
C THR A 131 16.03 -8.15 -1.86
N PRO A 132 16.13 -9.13 -0.95
CA PRO A 132 17.26 -9.23 -0.04
C PRO A 132 18.57 -9.31 -0.84
N MET A 133 19.58 -8.56 -0.41
CA MET A 133 20.89 -8.42 -1.07
C MET A 133 21.69 -9.73 -1.22
N GLU A 134 21.16 -10.87 -0.75
CA GLU A 134 21.83 -12.18 -0.77
C GLU A 134 21.41 -13.09 -1.95
N GLU A 135 20.33 -12.78 -2.69
CA GLU A 135 19.88 -13.59 -3.84
C GLU A 135 19.99 -12.85 -5.20
N THR A 136 20.89 -11.88 -5.29
CA THR A 136 21.25 -11.23 -6.56
C THR A 136 22.19 -12.14 -7.35
N THR A 137 21.64 -12.99 -8.22
CA THR A 137 22.44 -13.64 -9.27
C THR A 137 21.89 -13.52 -10.69
N THR A 138 20.76 -12.85 -10.93
CA THR A 138 20.24 -12.76 -12.31
C THR A 138 19.44 -11.52 -12.71
N ASN A 139 19.02 -10.62 -11.81
CA ASN A 139 18.29 -9.40 -12.18
C ASN A 139 18.99 -8.15 -11.61
N ASP A 140 20.16 -7.83 -12.16
CA ASP A 140 20.92 -6.62 -11.82
C ASP A 140 20.29 -5.33 -12.40
N ASP A 141 19.35 -5.45 -13.33
CA ASP A 141 18.79 -4.31 -14.07
C ASP A 141 17.85 -3.43 -13.21
N GLU A 142 16.91 -4.01 -12.45
CA GLU A 142 15.98 -3.23 -11.59
C GLU A 142 16.73 -2.46 -10.47
N ASN A 143 17.80 -3.04 -9.93
CA ASN A 143 18.63 -2.37 -8.92
C ASN A 143 19.54 -1.30 -9.54
N ALA A 144 19.95 -1.48 -10.80
CA ALA A 144 20.73 -0.49 -11.55
C ALA A 144 19.88 0.75 -11.88
N GLU A 145 18.61 0.60 -12.24
CA GLU A 145 17.68 1.72 -12.48
C GLU A 145 17.47 2.55 -11.20
N VAL A 146 17.19 1.90 -10.06
CA VAL A 146 17.03 2.59 -8.77
C VAL A 146 18.31 3.32 -8.36
N GLN A 147 19.48 2.71 -8.56
CA GLN A 147 20.76 3.37 -8.30
C GLN A 147 21.00 4.55 -9.24
N TRP A 148 20.63 4.40 -10.51
CA TRP A 148 20.74 5.48 -11.49
C TRP A 148 19.84 6.66 -11.11
N ASP A 149 18.62 6.41 -10.66
CA ASP A 149 17.71 7.43 -10.15
C ASP A 149 18.32 8.17 -8.94
N ILE A 150 18.82 7.43 -7.93
CA ILE A 150 19.47 8.02 -6.75
C ILE A 150 20.68 8.89 -7.14
N LEU A 151 21.45 8.47 -8.16
CA LEU A 151 22.67 9.17 -8.59
C LEU A 151 22.40 10.44 -9.41
N ASN A 152 21.21 10.58 -9.98
CA ASN A 152 20.82 11.70 -10.84
C ASN A 152 19.75 12.62 -10.22
N ASP A 153 19.07 12.19 -9.16
CA ASP A 153 18.05 12.95 -8.44
C ASP A 153 18.64 14.15 -7.66
N GLU A 154 17.81 15.16 -7.37
CA GLU A 154 18.16 16.35 -6.60
C GLU A 154 18.66 16.01 -5.18
N PHE A 155 18.25 14.85 -4.65
CA PHE A 155 18.66 14.36 -3.34
C PHE A 155 19.97 13.56 -3.33
N LYS A 156 20.65 13.40 -4.46
CA LYS A 156 21.95 12.70 -4.53
C LYS A 156 22.92 13.15 -3.44
N THR A 157 23.08 14.46 -3.27
CA THR A 157 23.99 15.06 -2.30
C THR A 157 23.68 14.65 -0.85
N TYR A 158 22.41 14.41 -0.55
CA TYR A 158 21.94 13.89 0.73
C TYR A 158 22.29 12.40 0.89
N PHE A 159 22.03 11.56 -0.12
CA PHE A 159 22.36 10.14 -0.09
C PHE A 159 23.87 9.87 -0.03
N ASP A 160 24.66 10.69 -0.73
CA ASP A 160 26.12 10.71 -0.67
C ASP A 160 26.66 11.24 0.68
N LYS A 161 25.79 11.80 1.54
CA LYS A 161 26.12 12.41 2.84
C LYS A 161 27.22 13.47 2.74
N SER A 162 27.24 14.19 1.63
CA SER A 162 28.23 15.23 1.32
C SER A 162 28.15 16.45 2.23
N TYR A 163 26.99 16.69 2.86
CA TYR A 163 26.79 17.76 3.82
C TYR A 163 26.00 17.27 5.04
N VAL A 164 26.07 18.04 6.13
CA VAL A 164 25.28 17.79 7.34
C VAL A 164 23.97 18.58 7.23
N PRO A 165 22.79 17.92 7.22
CA PRO A 165 21.52 18.62 7.09
C PRO A 165 21.29 19.53 8.29
N LYS A 166 20.83 20.74 8.00
CA LYS A 166 20.50 21.76 9.00
C LYS A 166 19.06 22.19 8.77
N VAL A 167 18.19 21.87 9.73
CA VAL A 167 16.74 21.98 9.56
C VAL A 167 16.20 23.10 10.43
N ILE A 168 15.35 23.96 9.87
CA ILE A 168 14.60 24.94 10.66
C ILE A 168 13.15 24.51 10.80
N ILE A 169 12.66 24.43 12.04
CA ILE A 169 11.27 24.08 12.35
C ILE A 169 10.53 25.33 12.80
N THR A 170 9.49 25.71 12.06
CA THR A 170 8.62 26.84 12.37
C THR A 170 7.15 26.45 12.34
N SER A 171 6.28 27.32 12.83
CA SER A 171 4.82 27.22 12.70
C SER A 171 4.22 28.43 12.00
N GLY A 172 2.89 28.49 11.93
CA GLY A 172 2.15 29.75 11.76
C GLY A 172 2.37 30.73 12.92
N ASP A 173 1.80 31.93 12.79
CA ASP A 173 1.85 32.96 13.84
C ASP A 173 1.01 32.54 15.06
N ASN A 174 1.53 32.82 16.26
CA ASN A 174 0.88 32.53 17.54
C ASN A 174 0.38 31.06 17.69
N PRO A 175 1.28 30.07 17.64
CA PRO A 175 0.92 28.65 17.79
C PRO A 175 0.38 28.35 19.19
N HIS A 176 -0.54 27.38 19.30
CA HIS A 176 -1.07 26.94 20.58
C HIS A 176 -0.16 25.91 21.26
N THR A 177 -0.36 25.71 22.57
CA THR A 177 0.43 24.84 23.44
C THR A 177 0.66 23.44 22.87
N ARG A 178 -0.36 22.85 22.23
CA ARG A 178 -0.26 21.51 21.64
C ARG A 178 0.69 21.47 20.44
N THR A 179 0.63 22.48 19.58
CA THR A 179 1.54 22.64 18.43
C THR A 179 2.95 22.95 18.90
N ILE A 180 3.11 23.84 19.88
CA ILE A 180 4.41 24.14 20.51
C ILE A 180 5.05 22.87 21.09
N THR A 181 4.25 22.04 21.76
CA THR A 181 4.73 20.77 22.33
C THR A 181 5.17 19.83 21.20
N PHE A 182 4.36 19.68 20.15
CA PHE A 182 4.69 18.86 18.99
C PHE A 182 5.98 19.33 18.28
N MET A 183 6.15 20.63 18.06
CA MET A 183 7.37 21.18 17.45
C MET A 183 8.61 20.90 18.30
N LYS A 184 8.50 21.03 19.64
CA LYS A 184 9.60 20.70 20.56
C LYS A 184 9.97 19.22 20.54
N GLU A 185 8.98 18.34 20.39
CA GLU A 185 9.22 16.90 20.24
C GLU A 185 9.85 16.60 18.88
N LEU A 186 9.37 17.25 17.80
CA LEU A 186 9.92 17.11 16.46
C LEU A 186 11.39 17.53 16.36
N SER A 187 11.75 18.65 16.99
CA SER A 187 13.15 19.12 17.06
C SER A 187 14.09 18.16 17.79
N ARG A 188 13.57 17.29 18.66
CA ARG A 188 14.38 16.24 19.31
C ARG A 188 14.52 14.99 18.45
N MET A 189 13.61 14.77 17.51
CA MET A 189 13.64 13.62 16.61
C MET A 189 14.58 13.85 15.43
N ILE A 190 14.60 15.08 14.90
CA ILE A 190 15.43 15.45 13.74
C ILE A 190 16.79 15.97 14.24
N PRO A 191 17.92 15.39 13.80
CA PRO A 191 19.24 15.88 14.16
C PRO A 191 19.47 17.29 13.58
N ASN A 192 20.19 18.14 14.32
CA ASN A 192 20.52 19.52 13.91
C ASN A 192 19.30 20.39 13.54
N ALA A 193 18.14 20.10 14.13
CA ALA A 193 16.94 20.88 13.94
C ALA A 193 16.83 22.04 14.94
N GLU A 194 16.73 23.26 14.42
CA GLU A 194 16.55 24.49 15.20
C GLU A 194 15.09 24.96 15.17
N LEU A 195 14.53 25.26 16.35
CA LEU A 195 13.20 25.84 16.47
C LEU A 195 13.25 27.34 16.24
N PHE A 196 12.43 27.84 15.31
CA PHE A 196 12.33 29.25 15.01
C PHE A 196 10.90 29.77 15.20
N TRP A 197 10.76 30.80 16.03
CA TRP A 197 9.49 31.49 16.25
C TRP A 197 9.42 32.71 15.33
N ARG A 198 8.53 32.68 14.33
CA ARG A 198 8.44 33.73 13.32
C ARG A 198 8.14 35.13 13.83
N ASN A 199 7.46 35.27 14.97
CA ASN A 199 7.08 36.57 15.55
C ASN A 199 6.52 37.57 14.52
N ARG A 200 5.53 37.15 13.71
CA ARG A 200 4.92 37.93 12.61
C ARG A 200 5.83 38.23 11.42
N SER A 201 6.98 37.57 11.31
CA SER A 201 7.82 37.64 10.12
C SER A 201 7.19 36.85 8.96
N ALA A 202 7.28 37.43 7.76
CA ALA A 202 6.83 36.78 6.53
C ALA A 202 7.70 35.53 6.25
N MET A 203 7.07 34.44 5.80
CA MET A 203 7.80 33.19 5.49
C MET A 203 8.88 33.40 4.43
N LYS A 204 8.63 34.24 3.42
CA LYS A 204 9.59 34.52 2.35
C LYS A 204 10.92 35.05 2.90
N LYS A 205 10.86 36.03 3.81
CA LYS A 205 12.07 36.61 4.45
C LYS A 205 12.82 35.56 5.28
N MET A 206 12.10 34.75 6.04
CA MET A 206 12.70 33.66 6.82
C MET A 206 13.41 32.64 5.93
N ILE A 207 12.86 32.33 4.76
CA ILE A 207 13.49 31.42 3.79
C ILE A 207 14.75 32.06 3.20
N GLU A 208 14.70 33.33 2.81
CA GLU A 208 15.86 34.09 2.32
C GLU A 208 17.00 34.11 3.37
N ASP A 209 16.68 34.48 4.62
CA ASP A 209 17.62 34.43 5.74
C ASP A 209 18.13 33.01 6.01
N GLY A 210 17.26 32.00 5.81
CA GLY A 210 17.58 30.58 5.95
C GLY A 210 18.63 30.14 4.93
N LYS A 211 18.47 30.53 3.66
CA LYS A 211 19.43 30.28 2.59
C LYS A 211 20.79 30.92 2.90
N GLU A 212 20.81 32.17 3.36
CA GLU A 212 22.05 32.87 3.74
C GLU A 212 22.79 32.21 4.91
N ARG A 213 22.04 31.61 5.85
CA ARG A 213 22.58 30.91 7.03
C ARG A 213 22.94 29.44 6.77
N GLY A 214 22.79 28.97 5.53
CA GLY A 214 23.10 27.59 5.14
C GLY A 214 22.13 26.55 5.71
N TYR A 215 20.86 26.89 5.89
CA TYR A 215 19.82 25.88 6.17
C TYR A 215 19.50 25.09 4.91
N THR A 216 19.39 23.77 5.08
CA THR A 216 19.14 22.83 3.98
C THR A 216 17.66 22.53 3.86
N ASP A 217 16.91 22.57 4.97
CA ASP A 217 15.50 22.19 4.98
C ASP A 217 14.69 23.09 5.91
N VAL A 218 13.46 23.36 5.49
CA VAL A 218 12.46 24.11 6.27
C VAL A 218 11.26 23.20 6.53
N VAL A 219 10.88 23.08 7.80
CA VAL A 219 9.66 22.40 8.22
C VAL A 219 8.69 23.41 8.79
N VAL A 220 7.52 23.53 8.18
CA VAL A 220 6.43 24.41 8.62
C VAL A 220 5.28 23.59 9.16
N ILE A 221 4.95 23.78 10.44
CA ILE A 221 3.81 23.13 11.09
C ILE A 221 2.59 24.04 11.04
N ASN A 222 1.53 23.53 10.42
CA ASN A 222 0.22 24.17 10.34
C ASN A 222 -0.71 23.63 11.43
N GLU A 223 -1.49 24.53 12.00
CA GLU A 223 -2.44 24.25 13.06
C GLU A 223 -3.86 24.55 12.59
N ASN A 224 -4.81 23.71 12.99
CA ASN A 224 -6.24 24.00 12.90
C ASN A 224 -6.93 23.61 14.21
N ASN A 225 -7.86 24.44 14.68
CA ASN A 225 -8.60 24.23 15.93
C ASN A 225 -7.70 23.80 17.12
N ARG A 226 -6.60 24.53 17.33
CA ARG A 226 -5.64 24.30 18.43
C ARG A 226 -4.90 22.96 18.38
N LYS A 227 -4.85 22.33 17.21
CA LYS A 227 -4.19 21.04 16.98
C LYS A 227 -3.34 21.09 15.69
N PRO A 228 -2.13 20.49 15.69
CA PRO A 228 -1.35 20.36 14.46
C PRO A 228 -2.12 19.49 13.45
N ASN A 229 -2.20 19.97 12.21
CA ASN A 229 -3.01 19.38 11.14
C ASN A 229 -2.23 19.22 9.83
N GLY A 230 -1.21 20.06 9.59
CA GLY A 230 -0.39 19.97 8.38
C GLY A 230 1.08 20.14 8.71
N MET A 231 1.93 19.52 7.90
CA MET A 231 3.37 19.69 7.93
C MET A 231 3.84 19.89 6.50
N VAL A 232 4.54 20.99 6.25
CA VAL A 232 5.18 21.25 4.96
C VAL A 232 6.68 21.09 5.17
N VAL A 233 7.33 20.28 4.35
CA VAL A 233 8.77 20.10 4.33
C VAL A 233 9.27 20.58 2.97
N SER A 234 10.21 21.52 2.97
CA SER A 234 10.75 22.12 1.75
C SER A 234 12.27 22.08 1.81
N HIS A 235 12.88 21.54 0.77
CA HIS A 235 14.34 21.50 0.62
C HIS A 235 14.83 22.81 0.01
N LEU A 236 15.84 23.42 0.62
CA LEU A 236 16.44 24.68 0.20
C LEU A 236 17.80 24.44 -0.49
N PRO A 237 18.22 25.32 -1.43
CA PRO A 237 17.57 26.57 -1.81
C PRO A 237 16.39 26.39 -2.78
N ASP A 238 16.48 25.45 -3.71
CA ASP A 238 15.51 25.30 -4.82
C ASP A 238 15.12 23.83 -4.98
N GLY A 239 14.80 23.16 -3.87
CA GLY A 239 14.41 21.76 -3.85
C GLY A 239 12.90 21.55 -3.79
N PRO A 240 12.46 20.28 -3.84
CA PRO A 240 11.04 19.94 -3.84
C PRO A 240 10.39 20.25 -2.49
N THR A 241 9.05 20.33 -2.51
CA THR A 241 8.24 20.60 -1.33
C THR A 241 7.20 19.50 -1.14
N ALA A 242 7.24 18.85 0.01
CA ALA A 242 6.28 17.83 0.42
C ALA A 242 5.27 18.41 1.42
N HIS A 243 3.98 18.19 1.15
CA HIS A 243 2.90 18.56 2.06
C HIS A 243 2.26 17.32 2.66
N PHE A 244 2.34 17.20 3.98
CA PHE A 244 1.77 16.10 4.76
C PHE A 244 0.56 16.56 5.53
N LYS A 245 -0.53 15.78 5.44
CA LYS A 245 -1.68 15.93 6.33
C LYS A 245 -1.43 15.12 7.59
N LEU A 246 -1.37 15.81 8.73
CA LEU A 246 -1.21 15.18 10.03
C LEU A 246 -2.58 14.77 10.58
N SER A 247 -2.70 13.50 10.97
CA SER A 247 -3.88 12.97 11.63
C SER A 247 -3.50 12.26 12.93
N ASN A 248 -4.37 12.33 13.94
CA ASN A 248 -4.19 11.65 15.22
C ASN A 248 -2.85 11.92 15.94
N VAL A 249 -2.33 13.15 15.86
CA VAL A 249 -1.09 13.54 16.54
C VAL A 249 -1.26 13.42 18.06
N LYS A 250 -0.41 12.63 18.70
CA LYS A 250 -0.37 12.46 20.16
C LYS A 250 1.00 12.85 20.69
N ALA A 251 1.02 13.69 21.72
CA ALA A 251 2.25 14.08 22.38
C ALA A 251 2.76 12.95 23.30
N THR A 252 4.05 12.99 23.66
CA THR A 252 4.67 11.96 24.53
C THR A 252 3.93 11.81 25.85
N LYS A 253 3.44 12.92 26.42
CA LYS A 253 2.65 12.92 27.67
C LYS A 253 1.29 12.22 27.55
N GLU A 254 0.74 12.12 26.34
CA GLU A 254 -0.54 11.44 26.07
C GLU A 254 -0.34 9.93 25.84
N MET A 255 0.90 9.48 25.64
CA MET A 255 1.23 8.07 25.46
C MET A 255 1.23 7.35 26.82
N LYS A 256 0.55 6.21 26.88
CA LYS A 256 0.63 5.32 28.05
C LYS A 256 1.97 4.62 28.02
N VAL A 257 2.81 4.88 29.02
CA VAL A 257 4.04 4.10 29.21
C VAL A 257 3.65 2.72 29.74
N ILE A 258 3.72 1.70 28.88
CA ILE A 258 3.70 0.31 29.34
C ILE A 258 5.11 0.03 29.83
N LEU A 259 5.35 0.28 31.12
CA LEU A 259 6.56 -0.20 31.77
C LEU A 259 6.46 -1.72 31.82
N ASN A 260 7.08 -2.39 30.84
CA ASN A 260 7.41 -3.80 30.99
C ASN A 260 8.35 -3.87 32.19
N LYS A 261 7.81 -4.32 33.33
CA LYS A 261 8.64 -4.73 34.46
C LYS A 261 9.47 -5.91 33.95
N ILE A 262 10.76 -5.65 33.71
CA ILE A 262 11.79 -6.65 33.55
C ILE A 262 12.00 -7.32 34.92
#